data_AF-A0A7V4GY03-F1
#
_entry.id   AF-A0A7V4GY03-F1
#
_cell.length_a   1.000
_cell.length_b   1.000
_cell.length_c   1.000
_cell.angle_alpha   90.00
_cell.angle_beta   90.00
_cell.angle_gamma   90.00
#
_symmetry.space_group_name_H-M   'P 1'
#
loop_
_entity.id
_entity.type
_entity.pdbx_description
1 polymer ?
#
loop_
_entity_poly.entity_id
_entity_poly.type
_entity_poly.pdbx_seq_one_letter_code
_entity_poly.pdbx_strand_id
1 'polypeptide(L)' 'MQRILFIIRKEFLQIFRNRFMVPIIFVVPLVQLIILVNAATLEMKNIRITIVDNDNSSLSRGLSDHIVHSPFFIHV' A
#
# COMPACT_ATOMS: atom_id res chain seq x y z
N MET A 1 -27.20 -21.30 -17.05
CA MET A 1 -26.09 -21.76 -16.20
C MET A 1 -25.10 -22.70 -16.93
N GLN A 2 -25.53 -23.79 -17.56
CA GLN A 2 -24.60 -24.79 -18.12
C GLN A 2 -23.63 -24.26 -19.19
N ARG A 3 -24.08 -23.37 -20.10
CA ARG A 3 -23.21 -22.78 -21.14
C ARG A 3 -21.98 -22.06 -20.56
N ILE A 4 -22.16 -21.31 -19.47
CA ILE A 4 -21.08 -20.56 -18.83
C ILE A 4 -20.04 -21.53 -18.26
N LEU A 5 -20.49 -22.62 -17.62
CA LEU A 5 -19.58 -23.63 -17.07
C LEU A 5 -18.74 -24.32 -18.16
N PHE A 6 -19.34 -24.59 -19.33
CA PHE A 6 -18.60 -25.15 -20.47
C PHE A 6 -17.55 -24.19 -21.02
N ILE A 7 -17.85 -22.89 -21.10
CA ILE A 7 -16.91 -21.87 -21.55
C ILE A 7 -15.74 -21.76 -20.56
N ILE A 8 -16.05 -21.68 -19.25
CA ILE A 8 -15.03 -21.63 -18.21
C ILE A 8 -14.11 -22.87 -18.29
N ARG A 9 -14.68 -24.08 -18.38
CA ARG A 9 -13.90 -25.31 -18.49
C ARG A 9 -12.97 -25.30 -19.70
N LYS A 10 -13.44 -24.78 -20.85
CA LYS A 10 -12.62 -24.65 -22.06
C LYS A 10 -11.42 -23.71 -21.82
N GLU A 11 -11.66 -22.54 -21.24
CA GLU A 11 -10.59 -21.56 -21.00
C GLU A 11 -9.55 -22.09 -20.00
N PHE A 12 -9.95 -22.76 -18.93
CA PHE A 12 -9.01 -23.39 -18.00
C PHE A 12 -8.13 -24.44 -18.69
N LEU A 13 -8.72 -25.33 -19.49
CA LEU A 13 -7.96 -26.30 -20.28
C LEU A 13 -6.98 -25.63 -21.24
N GLN A 14 -7.38 -24.50 -21.84
CA GLN A 14 -6.53 -23.73 -22.75
C GLN A 14 -5.35 -23.07 -22.02
N ILE A 15 -5.57 -22.56 -20.80
CA ILE A 15 -4.51 -22.02 -19.94
C ILE A 15 -3.48 -23.10 -19.63
N PHE A 16 -3.91 -24.29 -19.18
CA PHE A 16 -3.00 -25.37 -18.83
C PHE A 16 -2.25 -25.95 -20.04
N ARG A 17 -2.88 -25.96 -21.22
CA ARG A 17 -2.24 -26.44 -22.46
C ARG A 17 -1.16 -25.48 -22.97
N ASN A 18 -1.30 -24.19 -22.72
CA ASN A 18 -0.30 -23.20 -23.12
C ASN A 18 0.81 -23.10 -22.06
N ARG A 19 1.97 -23.70 -22.36
CA ARG A 19 3.17 -23.71 -21.49
C ARG A 19 3.64 -22.34 -21.03
N PHE A 20 3.29 -21.25 -21.73
CA PHE A 20 3.67 -19.88 -21.35
C PHE A 20 2.65 -19.22 -20.42
N MET A 21 1.37 -19.58 -20.52
CA MET A 21 0.31 -18.94 -19.73
C MET A 21 0.45 -19.26 -18.24
N VAL A 22 0.75 -20.52 -17.92
CA VAL A 22 0.88 -20.96 -16.52
C VAL A 22 1.99 -20.18 -15.80
N PRO A 23 3.23 -20.08 -16.30
CA PRO A 23 4.25 -19.24 -15.68
C PRO A 23 3.86 -17.76 -15.59
N ILE A 24 3.27 -17.16 -16.63
CA ILE A 24 2.92 -15.73 -16.63
C ILE A 24 1.92 -15.39 -15.52
N ILE A 25 0.90 -16.23 -15.33
CA ILE A 25 -0.13 -16.06 -14.29
C ILE A 25 0.49 -15.99 -12.89
N PHE A 26 1.62 -16.68 -12.65
CA PHE A 26 2.30 -16.65 -11.35
C PHE A 26 3.43 -15.62 -11.27
N VAL A 27 4.26 -15.51 -12.31
CA VAL A 27 5.46 -14.66 -12.31
C VAL A 27 5.08 -13.18 -12.32
N VAL A 28 4.09 -12.77 -13.12
CA VAL A 28 3.71 -11.35 -13.21
C VAL A 28 3.22 -10.82 -11.86
N PRO A 29 2.28 -11.48 -11.14
CA PRO A 29 1.91 -11.05 -9.80
C PRO A 29 3.06 -11.06 -8.80
N LEU A 30 3.99 -12.01 -8.92
CA LEU A 30 5.14 -12.11 -8.01
C LEU A 30 6.10 -10.93 -8.20
N VAL A 31 6.42 -10.59 -9.45
CA VAL A 31 7.20 -9.40 -9.80
C VAL A 31 6.46 -8.14 -9.35
N GLN A 32 5.15 -8.07 -9.56
CA GLN A 32 4.31 -6.96 -9.09
C GLN A 32 4.41 -6.79 -7.57
N LEU A 33 4.37 -7.86 -6.77
CA LEU A 33 4.53 -7.78 -5.32
C LEU A 33 5.92 -7.27 -4.92
N ILE A 34 6.98 -7.77 -5.57
CA ILE A 34 8.36 -7.32 -5.28
C ILE A 34 8.51 -5.82 -5.57
N ILE A 35 7.95 -5.34 -6.68
CA ILE A 35 7.97 -3.92 -7.04
C ILE A 35 7.13 -3.10 -6.04
N LEU A 36 5.92 -3.58 -5.74
CA LEU A 36 4.99 -2.85 -4.88
C LEU A 36 5.50 -2.74 -3.44
N VAL A 37 6.20 -3.74 -2.90
CA VAL A 37 6.78 -3.66 -1.54
C VAL A 37 7.82 -2.54 -1.44
N ASN A 38 8.62 -2.32 -2.49
CA ASN A 38 9.58 -1.22 -2.52
C ASN A 38 8.91 0.15 -2.71
N ALA A 39 7.77 0.21 -3.41
CA ALA A 39 7.00 1.45 -3.58
C ALA A 39 6.10 1.77 -2.37
N ALA A 40 5.63 0.74 -1.67
CA ALA A 40 4.81 0.83 -0.46
C ALA A 40 5.70 1.05 0.78
N THR A 41 6.66 1.97 0.70
CA THR A 41 7.34 2.45 1.89
C THR A 41 6.32 3.13 2.78
N LEU A 42 5.95 2.50 3.89
CA LEU A 42 5.19 3.10 5.00
C LEU A 42 6.06 4.09 5.79
N GLU A 43 6.98 4.79 5.12
CA GLU A 43 7.80 5.81 5.74
C GLU A 43 6.95 7.07 5.91
N MET A 44 6.25 7.16 7.03
CA MET A 44 5.77 8.42 7.56
C MET A 44 7.00 9.21 8.04
N LYS A 45 7.61 10.00 7.18
CA LYS A 45 8.67 10.94 7.54
C LYS A 45 8.35 12.27 6.90
N ASN A 46 8.77 13.36 7.54
CA ASN A 46 8.66 14.71 6.98
C ASN A 46 7.22 15.18 6.74
N ILE A 47 6.27 14.74 7.57
CA ILE A 47 4.89 15.20 7.49
C ILE A 47 4.86 16.67 7.93
N ARG A 48 4.59 17.56 6.97
CA ARG A 48 4.46 19.00 7.23
C ARG A 48 3.24 19.26 8.11
N ILE A 49 3.46 19.84 9.29
CA ILE A 49 2.41 20.19 10.24
C ILE A 49 2.59 21.63 10.72
N THR A 50 1.47 22.28 11.03
CA THR A 50 1.42 23.58 11.69
C THR A 50 0.56 23.44 12.94
N ILE A 51 1.05 23.94 14.07
CA ILE A 51 0.36 23.88 15.36
C ILE A 51 -0.21 25.28 15.65
N VAL A 52 -1.50 25.35 15.97
CA VAL A 52 -2.17 26.60 16.41
C VAL A 52 -2.65 26.39 17.84
N ASP A 53 -1.94 26.99 18.79
CA ASP A 53 -2.28 26.93 20.21
C ASP A 53 -3.07 28.18 20.64
N ASN A 54 -4.39 28.04 20.75
CA ASN A 54 -5.27 29.10 21.24
C ASN A 54 -5.45 29.05 22.77
N ASP A 55 -5.20 27.91 23.39
CA ASP A 55 -5.43 27.67 24.83
C ASP A 55 -4.24 28.15 25.67
N ASN A 56 -3.03 28.18 25.09
CA ASN A 56 -1.79 28.64 25.73
C ASN A 56 -1.56 28.00 27.12
N SER A 57 -2.10 26.80 27.35
CA SER A 57 -1.98 26.08 28.60
C SER A 57 -0.68 25.28 28.66
N SER A 58 -0.28 24.89 29.87
CA SER A 58 0.88 24.01 30.06
C SER A 58 0.70 22.64 29.39
N LEU A 59 -0.54 22.14 29.36
CA LEU A 59 -0.89 20.91 28.65
C LEU A 59 -0.75 21.06 27.13
N SER A 60 -1.25 22.17 26.57
CA SER A 60 -1.16 22.45 25.12
C SER A 60 0.30 22.57 24.67
N ARG A 61 1.16 23.23 25.46
CA ARG A 61 2.61 23.28 25.23
C ARG A 61 3.27 21.91 25.30
N GLY A 62 2.96 21.11 26.33
CA GLY A 62 3.53 19.77 26.46
C GLY A 62 3.16 18.84 25.31
N LEU A 63 1.92 18.95 24.81
CA LEU A 63 1.46 18.22 23.63
C LEU A 63 2.18 18.70 22.36
N SER A 64 2.31 20.02 22.19
CA SER A 64 3.01 20.61 21.05
C SER A 64 4.48 20.16 21.01
N ASP A 65 5.16 20.16 22.15
CA ASP A 65 6.53 19.66 22.27
C ASP A 65 6.64 18.19 21.90
N HIS A 66 5.72 17.33 22.36
CA HIS A 66 5.72 15.91 21.95
C HIS A 66 5.56 15.73 20.44
N ILE A 67 4.76 16.56 19.78
CA ILE A 67 4.55 16.49 18.33
C ILE A 67 5.79 16.99 17.57
N VAL A 68 6.42 18.08 18.03
CA VAL A 68 7.60 18.66 17.38
C VAL A 68 8.83 17.75 17.50
N HIS A 69 8.97 17.02 18.60
CA HIS A 69 10.09 16.09 18.80
C HIS A 69 9.85 14.68 18.24
N SER A 70 8.70 14.45 17.63
CA SER A 70 8.37 13.18 17.00
C SER A 70 9.09 13.03 15.65
N PRO A 71 9.67 11.86 15.33
CA PRO A 71 10.41 11.64 14.08
C PRO A 71 9.53 11.65 12.82
N PHE A 72 8.22 11.73 12.99
CA PHE A 72 7.22 11.69 11.92
C PHE A 72 6.94 13.07 11.30
N PHE A 73 7.10 14.15 12.09
CA PHE A 73 6.61 15.48 11.73
C PHE A 73 7.74 16.49 11.50
N ILE A 74 7.53 17.41 10.57
CA ILE A 74 8.35 18.61 10.42
C ILE A 74 7.42 19.81 10.62
N HIS A 75 7.79 20.67 11.57
CA HIS A 75 7.12 21.95 11.76
C HIS A 75 7.47 22.87 10.58
N VAL A 76 6.43 23.38 9.91
CA VAL A 76 6.56 24.39 8.84
C VAL A 76 6.35 25.78 9.39
#